data_AF-A0A0D3C1E3-F1
#
_entry.id   AF-A0A0D3C1E3-F1
#
_cell.length_a   1.000
_cell.length_b   1.000
_cell.length_c   1.000
_cell.angle_alpha   90.00
_cell.angle_beta   90.00
_cell.angle_gamma   90.00
#
_symmetry.space_group_name_H-M   'P 1'
#
loop_
_entity.id
_entity.type
_entity.pdbx_description
1 polymer ?
#
loop_
_entity_poly.entity_id
_entity_poly.type
_entity_poly.pdbx_seq_one_letter_code
_entity_poly.pdbx_strand_id
1 'polypeptide(L)'
;MQLIGSEGLKRKMIQSMNQATREQLKWKASEGTFDLRDAVSSLIASYLTPKLISNLKPETQAELIDHFKAFNIDWFRSPFAPFTWKIIYKVLKARREAMQLIKEALKKRKESREKHGDFLDTLLEDMEKEDSIYDEASVINLLLIIGVVSKDTTSVATALMVNLLSKNPKVLAELKDIQFPRDGSWPLHHLWFTITLKYMRIRWSSIHGDGRGKILRSVTKTLMVFGGGTRQCVGADFARLQMTVFLYHLVTTYDFVVVQECEMTRTPLPCFTKDLLINISPTL
;
A
#
# COMPACT_ATOMS: atom_id res chain seq x y z
N MET A 1 2.97 11.65 14.91
CA MET A 1 2.55 10.56 13.98
C MET A 1 1.07 10.68 13.54
N GLN A 2 0.62 11.86 13.11
CA GLN A 2 -0.81 12.10 12.83
C GLN A 2 -1.30 11.60 11.46
N LEU A 3 -0.42 11.25 10.51
CA LEU A 3 -0.84 10.80 9.18
C LEU A 3 -1.14 9.29 9.11
N ILE A 4 -0.26 8.47 9.68
CA ILE A 4 -0.26 7.00 9.47
C ILE A 4 -0.97 6.24 10.61
N GLY A 5 -1.24 6.89 11.75
CA GLY A 5 -2.06 6.30 12.82
C GLY A 5 -3.52 6.14 12.41
N SER A 6 -4.25 5.23 13.08
CA SER A 6 -5.66 4.89 12.79
C SER A 6 -6.59 6.12 12.61
N GLU A 7 -6.49 7.10 13.50
CA GLU A 7 -7.28 8.35 13.43
C GLU A 7 -6.86 9.26 12.27
N GLY A 8 -5.56 9.25 11.93
CA GLY A 8 -5.01 9.96 10.77
C GLY A 8 -5.54 9.41 9.46
N LEU A 9 -5.48 8.07 9.33
CA LEU A 9 -5.97 7.35 8.17
C LEU A 9 -7.46 7.58 7.94
N LYS A 10 -8.27 7.49 9.01
CA LYS A 10 -9.71 7.70 8.95
C LYS A 10 -10.07 9.12 8.50
N ARG A 11 -9.36 10.14 8.98
CA ARG A 11 -9.68 11.55 8.67
C ARG A 11 -9.08 12.05 7.36
N LYS A 12 -7.84 11.68 7.06
CA LYS A 12 -7.05 12.30 5.98
C LYS A 12 -6.88 11.43 4.73
N MET A 13 -7.01 10.11 4.83
CA MET A 13 -6.65 9.19 3.74
C MET A 13 -7.82 8.39 3.16
N ILE A 14 -8.77 7.93 3.97
CA ILE A 14 -9.81 6.98 3.52
C ILE A 14 -10.61 7.47 2.30
N GLN A 15 -10.98 8.75 2.26
CA GLN A 15 -11.74 9.32 1.15
C GLN A 15 -10.92 9.30 -0.15
N SER A 16 -9.67 9.76 -0.09
CA SER A 16 -8.75 9.78 -1.24
C SER A 16 -8.42 8.37 -1.72
N MET A 17 -8.22 7.42 -0.80
CA MET A 17 -7.99 6.01 -1.13
C MET A 17 -9.20 5.39 -1.83
N ASN A 18 -10.41 5.60 -1.29
CA ASN A 18 -11.65 5.10 -1.89
C ASN A 18 -11.86 5.68 -3.29
N GLN A 19 -11.70 7.00 -3.45
CA GLN A 19 -11.88 7.66 -4.74
C GLN A 19 -10.88 7.15 -5.78
N ALA A 20 -9.58 7.19 -5.46
CA ALA A 20 -8.54 6.76 -6.38
C ALA A 20 -8.67 5.28 -6.75
N THR A 21 -9.07 4.43 -5.80
CA THR A 21 -9.28 2.99 -6.05
C THR A 21 -10.43 2.77 -7.03
N ARG A 22 -11.58 3.43 -6.84
CA ARG A 22 -12.72 3.31 -7.77
C ARG A 22 -12.36 3.77 -9.17
N GLU A 23 -11.71 4.93 -9.28
CA GLU A 23 -11.31 5.51 -10.56
C GLU A 23 -10.30 4.62 -11.29
N GLN A 24 -9.30 4.11 -10.57
CA GLN A 24 -8.32 3.22 -11.16
C GLN A 24 -8.94 1.89 -11.63
N LEU A 25 -9.76 1.24 -10.82
CA LEU A 25 -10.41 -0.02 -11.22
C LEU A 25 -11.35 0.20 -12.40
N LYS A 26 -12.08 1.32 -12.43
CA LYS A 26 -12.92 1.68 -13.59
C LYS A 26 -12.10 1.83 -14.87
N TRP A 27 -10.96 2.52 -14.78
CA TRP A 27 -10.06 2.68 -15.91
C TRP A 27 -9.45 1.34 -16.35
N LYS A 28 -8.94 0.54 -15.40
CA LYS A 28 -8.36 -0.78 -15.68
C LYS A 28 -9.36 -1.76 -16.30
N ALA A 29 -10.62 -1.72 -15.91
CA ALA A 29 -11.68 -2.52 -16.53
C ALA A 29 -11.87 -2.20 -18.03
N SER A 30 -11.56 -0.98 -18.46
CA SER A 30 -11.61 -0.59 -19.88
C SER A 30 -10.33 -0.90 -20.67
N GLU A 31 -9.21 -1.12 -19.98
CA GLU A 31 -7.89 -1.38 -20.60
C GLU A 31 -7.69 -2.88 -20.92
N GLY A 32 -8.42 -3.78 -20.25
CA GLY A 32 -8.31 -5.23 -20.41
C GLY A 32 -7.36 -5.86 -19.40
N THR A 33 -6.38 -6.64 -19.85
CA THR A 33 -5.43 -7.35 -18.97
C THR A 33 -4.34 -6.41 -18.44
N PHE A 34 -4.08 -6.42 -17.14
CA PHE A 34 -3.03 -5.60 -16.51
C PHE A 34 -2.28 -6.33 -15.38
N ASP A 35 -1.06 -5.89 -15.07
CA ASP A 35 -0.32 -6.35 -13.88
C ASP A 35 -0.91 -5.71 -12.61
N LEU A 36 -1.47 -6.55 -11.74
CA LEU A 36 -2.08 -6.13 -10.49
C LEU A 36 -1.07 -5.46 -9.55
N ARG A 37 0.18 -5.94 -9.50
CA ARG A 37 1.20 -5.38 -8.59
C ARG A 37 1.54 -3.96 -9.01
N ASP A 38 1.76 -3.72 -10.30
CA ASP A 38 2.02 -2.40 -10.84
C ASP A 38 0.83 -1.45 -10.65
N ALA A 39 -0.39 -1.92 -10.92
CA ALA A 39 -1.61 -1.13 -10.74
C ALA A 39 -1.76 -0.64 -9.28
N VAL A 40 -1.61 -1.53 -8.30
CA VAL A 40 -1.70 -1.18 -6.88
C VAL A 40 -0.55 -0.28 -6.45
N SER A 41 0.68 -0.51 -6.95
CA SER A 41 1.83 0.36 -6.64
C SER A 41 1.62 1.77 -7.17
N SER A 42 1.13 1.89 -8.40
CA SER A 42 0.79 3.16 -9.05
C SER A 42 -0.36 3.87 -8.36
N LEU A 43 -1.37 3.13 -7.88
CA LEU A 43 -2.47 3.66 -7.08
C LEU A 43 -1.97 4.31 -5.80
N ILE A 44 -1.12 3.59 -5.05
CA ILE A 44 -0.60 4.06 -3.78
C ILE A 44 0.22 5.33 -3.99
N ALA A 45 1.12 5.33 -4.97
CA ALA A 45 1.94 6.50 -5.26
C ALA A 45 1.08 7.72 -5.63
N SER A 46 0.01 7.55 -6.41
CA SER A 46 -0.80 8.66 -6.91
C SER A 46 -1.56 9.41 -5.82
N TYR A 47 -2.21 8.71 -4.89
CA TYR A 47 -2.94 9.37 -3.80
C TYR A 47 -2.03 9.74 -2.62
N LEU A 48 -0.94 8.99 -2.38
CA LEU A 48 -0.06 9.22 -1.22
C LEU A 48 0.82 10.45 -1.44
N THR A 49 1.35 10.65 -2.64
CA THR A 49 2.25 11.77 -2.94
C THR A 49 1.67 13.14 -2.54
N PRO A 50 0.45 13.52 -2.98
CA PRO A 50 -0.13 14.80 -2.57
C PRO A 50 -0.51 14.87 -1.09
N LYS A 51 -0.57 13.74 -0.37
CA LYS A 51 -0.77 13.70 1.09
C LYS A 51 0.55 13.87 1.86
N LEU A 52 1.66 13.47 1.26
CA LEU A 52 2.99 13.71 1.81
C LEU A 52 3.41 15.18 1.59
N ILE A 53 3.28 15.65 0.36
CA ILE A 53 3.67 17.00 -0.05
C ILE A 53 2.61 17.52 -1.03
N SER A 54 1.76 18.40 -0.54
CA SER A 54 0.72 19.03 -1.36
C SER A 54 1.22 20.29 -2.06
N ASN A 55 0.39 20.86 -2.95
CA ASN A 55 0.69 22.10 -3.68
C ASN A 55 1.99 22.06 -4.51
N LEU A 56 2.36 20.87 -4.98
CA LEU A 56 3.40 20.72 -6.01
C LEU A 56 2.81 21.06 -7.37
N LYS A 57 3.65 21.56 -8.28
CA LYS A 57 3.26 21.71 -9.67
C LYS A 57 2.97 20.31 -10.26
N PRO A 58 2.01 20.15 -11.19
CA PRO A 58 1.65 18.85 -11.75
C PRO A 58 2.85 18.08 -12.32
N GLU A 59 3.77 18.76 -13.00
CA GLU A 59 4.99 18.19 -13.55
C GLU A 59 5.93 17.66 -12.45
N THR A 60 6.13 18.43 -11.39
CA THR A 60 6.99 18.03 -10.25
C THR A 60 6.38 16.88 -9.47
N GLN A 61 5.05 16.86 -9.33
CA GLN A 61 4.34 15.77 -8.66
C GLN A 61 4.46 14.47 -9.46
N ALA A 62 4.28 14.52 -10.78
CA ALA A 62 4.45 13.37 -11.66
C ALA A 62 5.89 12.83 -11.60
N GLU A 63 6.88 13.73 -11.65
CA GLU A 63 8.28 13.36 -11.54
C GLU A 63 8.61 12.70 -10.19
N LEU A 64 8.08 13.25 -9.08
CA LEU A 64 8.25 12.66 -7.75
C LEU A 64 7.61 11.26 -7.65
N ILE A 65 6.43 11.07 -8.24
CA ILE A 65 5.77 9.75 -8.34
C ILE A 65 6.66 8.78 -9.13
N ASP A 66 7.23 9.22 -10.24
CA ASP A 66 8.11 8.39 -11.08
C ASP A 66 9.39 8.00 -10.33
N HIS A 67 9.98 8.92 -9.58
CA HIS A 67 11.14 8.61 -8.73
C HIS A 67 10.79 7.61 -7.61
N PHE A 68 9.63 7.75 -6.98
CA PHE A 68 9.15 6.75 -6.04
C PHE A 68 9.01 5.39 -6.72
N LYS A 69 8.36 5.32 -7.89
CA LYS A 69 8.18 4.08 -8.67
C LYS A 69 9.49 3.45 -9.12
N ALA A 70 10.49 4.26 -9.48
CA ALA A 70 11.80 3.80 -9.90
C ALA A 70 12.56 3.07 -8.78
N PHE A 71 12.24 3.37 -7.51
CA PHE A 71 12.67 2.52 -6.41
C PHE A 71 11.87 1.22 -6.43
N ASN A 72 12.53 0.11 -6.77
CA ASN A 72 11.99 -1.22 -6.54
C ASN A 72 12.90 -1.97 -5.57
N ILE A 73 12.35 -2.94 -4.85
CA ILE A 73 13.11 -3.85 -3.98
C ILE A 73 13.66 -5.07 -4.74
N ASP A 74 13.49 -5.15 -6.07
CA ASP A 74 13.87 -6.33 -6.86
C ASP A 74 15.38 -6.50 -7.01
N TRP A 75 16.18 -5.43 -6.86
CA TRP A 75 17.64 -5.56 -6.85
C TRP A 75 18.17 -6.39 -5.65
N PHE A 76 17.36 -6.59 -4.60
CA PHE A 76 17.68 -7.55 -3.55
C PHE A 76 17.67 -9.00 -4.04
N ARG A 77 17.00 -9.32 -5.17
CA ARG A 77 16.85 -10.70 -5.67
C ARG A 77 18.16 -11.34 -6.10
N SER A 78 19.06 -10.56 -6.70
CA SER A 78 20.35 -11.06 -7.16
C SER A 78 21.41 -9.95 -7.08
N PRO A 79 21.95 -9.67 -5.89
CA PRO A 79 22.91 -8.58 -5.70
C PRO A 79 24.17 -8.71 -6.56
N PHE A 80 24.47 -9.93 -7.04
CA PHE A 80 25.66 -10.24 -7.84
C PHE A 80 25.40 -10.39 -9.34
N ALA A 81 24.16 -10.27 -9.82
CA ALA A 81 23.90 -10.33 -11.26
C ALA A 81 24.43 -9.06 -11.97
N PRO A 82 25.02 -9.16 -13.17
CA PRO A 82 25.55 -7.99 -13.89
C PRO A 82 24.51 -6.88 -14.16
N PHE A 83 23.24 -7.25 -14.39
CA PHE A 83 22.15 -6.29 -14.58
C PHE A 83 21.80 -5.52 -13.29
N THR A 84 22.13 -6.04 -12.11
CA THR A 84 21.82 -5.43 -10.82
C THR A 84 22.54 -4.10 -10.63
N TRP A 85 23.74 -3.93 -11.17
CA TRP A 85 24.42 -2.63 -11.14
C TRP A 85 23.64 -1.54 -11.89
N LYS A 86 23.02 -1.88 -13.02
CA LYS A 86 22.16 -0.96 -13.77
C LYS A 86 20.92 -0.58 -12.96
N ILE A 87 20.31 -1.53 -12.24
CA ILE A 87 19.18 -1.25 -11.33
C ILE A 87 19.63 -0.36 -10.17
N ILE A 88 20.74 -0.71 -9.50
CA ILE A 88 21.27 0.07 -8.37
C ILE A 88 21.56 1.51 -8.80
N TYR A 89 22.21 1.71 -9.95
CA TYR A 89 22.44 3.05 -10.50
C TYR A 89 21.12 3.81 -10.70
N LYS A 90 20.11 3.20 -11.31
CA LYS A 90 18.79 3.81 -11.52
C LYS A 90 18.14 4.19 -10.19
N VAL A 91 18.20 3.32 -9.18
CA VAL A 91 17.64 3.55 -7.84
C VAL A 91 18.38 4.68 -7.12
N LEU A 92 19.71 4.70 -7.16
CA LEU A 92 20.52 5.75 -6.53
C LEU A 92 20.31 7.11 -7.19
N LYS A 93 20.16 7.13 -8.52
CA LYS A 93 19.83 8.34 -9.29
C LYS A 93 18.44 8.87 -8.91
N ALA A 94 17.41 8.02 -8.97
CA ALA A 94 16.04 8.39 -8.61
C ALA A 94 15.95 8.86 -7.14
N ARG A 95 16.67 8.21 -6.23
CA ARG A 95 16.77 8.66 -4.83
C ARG A 95 17.34 10.06 -4.72
N ARG A 96 18.43 10.35 -5.42
CA ARG A 96 19.08 11.67 -5.39
C ARG A 96 18.13 12.76 -5.91
N GLU A 97 17.49 12.50 -7.04
CA GLU A 97 16.56 13.45 -7.69
C GLU A 97 15.31 13.67 -6.83
N ALA A 98 14.72 12.60 -6.27
CA ALA A 98 13.61 12.73 -5.32
C ALA A 98 13.98 13.54 -4.07
N MET A 99 15.14 13.28 -3.47
CA MET A 99 15.60 14.04 -2.30
C MET A 99 15.75 15.53 -2.61
N GLN A 100 16.19 15.87 -3.82
CA GLN A 100 16.32 17.25 -4.27
C GLN A 100 14.94 17.92 -4.41
N LEU A 101 13.98 17.26 -5.06
CA LEU A 101 12.61 17.77 -5.19
C LEU A 101 11.93 17.98 -3.82
N ILE A 102 12.08 17.03 -2.91
CA ILE A 102 11.55 17.12 -1.54
C ILE A 102 12.21 18.27 -0.78
N LYS A 103 13.53 18.45 -0.92
CA LYS A 103 14.28 19.55 -0.30
C LYS A 103 13.81 20.91 -0.80
N GLU A 104 13.59 21.05 -2.10
CA GLU A 104 13.08 22.29 -2.70
C GLU A 104 11.66 22.60 -2.21
N ALA A 105 10.79 21.59 -2.14
CA ALA A 105 9.45 21.74 -1.60
C ALA A 105 9.46 22.17 -0.13
N LEU A 106 10.33 21.56 0.70
CA LEU A 106 10.53 21.91 2.10
C LEU A 106 11.01 23.36 2.25
N LYS A 107 12.03 23.77 1.49
CA LYS A 107 12.59 25.13 1.53
C LYS A 107 11.53 26.16 1.14
N LYS A 108 10.81 25.93 0.04
CA LYS A 108 9.73 26.81 -0.42
C LYS A 108 8.64 26.96 0.65
N ARG A 109 8.28 25.86 1.33
CA ARG A 109 7.27 25.88 2.40
C ARG A 109 7.74 26.65 3.64
N LYS A 110 9.01 26.51 4.03
CA LYS A 110 9.62 27.30 5.11
C LYS A 110 9.61 28.80 4.81
N GLU A 111 9.90 29.18 3.56
CA GLU A 111 9.92 30.57 3.11
C GLU A 111 8.52 31.17 3.03
N SER A 112 7.53 30.45 2.49
CA SER A 112 6.17 30.96 2.33
C SER A 112 5.36 30.98 3.64
N ARG A 113 5.71 30.14 4.62
CA ARG A 113 4.95 29.90 5.87
C ARG A 113 3.49 29.48 5.63
N GLU A 114 3.17 29.03 4.42
CA GLU A 114 1.84 28.51 4.08
C GLU A 114 1.62 27.16 4.76
N LYS A 115 0.39 26.93 5.25
CA LYS A 115 -0.04 25.64 5.78
C LYS A 115 -1.09 25.04 4.87
N HIS A 116 -0.88 23.80 4.47
CA HIS A 116 -1.76 23.03 3.59
C HIS A 116 -2.40 21.81 4.29
N GLY A 117 -2.01 21.52 5.54
CA GLY A 117 -2.53 20.42 6.34
C GLY A 117 -2.03 19.03 5.92
N ASP A 118 -0.96 19.00 5.11
CA ASP A 118 -0.30 17.78 4.64
C ASP A 118 0.70 17.24 5.67
N PHE A 119 1.41 16.17 5.31
CA PHE A 119 2.39 15.58 6.20
C PHE A 119 3.66 16.42 6.36
N LEU A 120 4.08 17.13 5.30
CA LEU A 120 5.19 18.06 5.34
C LEU A 120 4.98 19.13 6.42
N ASP A 121 3.78 19.70 6.52
CA ASP A 121 3.47 20.68 7.57
C ASP A 121 3.58 20.07 8.97
N THR A 122 3.10 18.83 9.15
CA THR A 122 3.22 18.13 10.43
C THR A 122 4.69 17.92 10.82
N LEU A 123 5.54 17.58 9.85
CA LEU A 123 6.97 17.39 10.09
C LEU A 123 7.67 18.73 10.37
N LEU A 124 7.29 19.81 9.69
CA LEU A 124 7.81 21.15 9.97
C LEU A 124 7.44 21.61 11.39
N GLU A 125 6.20 21.40 11.82
CA GLU A 125 5.77 21.71 13.19
C GLU A 125 6.51 20.85 14.23
N ASP A 126 6.74 19.57 13.95
CA ASP A 126 7.53 18.69 14.82
C ASP A 126 9.01 19.10 14.85
N MET A 127 9.56 19.63 13.75
CA MET A 127 10.95 20.14 13.67
C MET A 127 11.18 21.39 14.52
N GLU A 128 10.16 22.25 14.69
CA GLU A 128 10.26 23.53 15.41
C GLU A 128 10.21 23.39 16.95
N LYS A 129 9.92 22.19 17.47
CA LYS A 129 9.85 21.95 18.93
C LYS A 129 11.24 21.92 19.57
N GLU A 130 11.34 22.42 20.80
CA GLU A 130 12.61 22.51 21.54
C GLU A 130 13.28 21.14 21.77
N ASP A 131 12.50 20.08 21.92
CA ASP A 131 12.94 18.68 22.10
C ASP A 131 12.94 17.88 20.79
N SER A 132 12.90 18.56 19.65
CA SER A 132 12.81 17.91 18.34
C SER A 132 14.02 17.02 18.04
N ILE A 133 13.73 15.77 17.69
CA ILE A 133 14.70 14.82 17.14
C ILE A 133 14.84 14.94 15.61
N TYR A 134 14.03 15.79 14.98
CA TYR A 134 13.95 15.90 13.52
C TYR A 134 14.77 17.08 13.01
N ASP A 135 15.86 16.79 12.31
CA ASP A 135 16.56 17.76 11.47
C ASP A 135 16.00 17.76 10.02
N GLU A 136 16.49 18.70 9.19
CA GLU A 136 16.07 18.84 7.79
C GLU A 136 16.30 17.57 6.95
N ALA A 137 17.47 16.93 7.09
CA ALA A 137 17.77 15.70 6.38
C ALA A 137 16.90 14.53 6.87
N SER A 138 16.57 14.50 8.16
CA SER A 138 15.65 13.52 8.75
C SER A 138 14.24 13.64 8.18
N VAL A 139 13.71 14.86 8.00
CA VAL A 139 12.40 15.08 7.37
C VAL A 139 12.39 14.69 5.91
N ILE A 140 13.41 15.08 5.14
CA ILE A 140 13.54 14.70 3.72
C ILE A 140 13.59 13.17 3.58
N ASN A 141 14.42 12.51 4.40
CA ASN A 141 14.53 11.05 4.39
C ASN A 141 13.22 10.37 4.81
N LEU A 142 12.50 10.90 5.80
CA LEU A 142 11.23 10.33 6.25
C LEU A 142 10.16 10.39 5.16
N LEU A 143 10.04 11.52 4.46
CA LEU A 143 9.12 11.69 3.34
C LEU A 143 9.45 10.73 2.19
N LEU A 144 10.74 10.62 1.84
CA LEU A 144 11.21 9.67 0.83
C LEU A 144 10.88 8.23 1.22
N ILE A 145 11.24 7.82 2.44
CA ILE A 145 11.05 6.45 2.92
C ILE A 145 9.56 6.10 2.91
N ILE A 146 8.69 6.97 3.41
CA ILE A 146 7.24 6.71 3.41
C ILE A 146 6.70 6.57 1.98
N GLY A 147 7.09 7.45 1.05
CA GLY A 147 6.67 7.35 -0.37
C GLY A 147 7.10 6.03 -1.01
N VAL A 148 8.31 5.56 -0.69
CA VAL A 148 8.89 4.33 -1.25
C VAL A 148 8.31 3.06 -0.62
N VAL A 149 8.32 2.94 0.72
CA VAL A 149 7.99 1.65 1.38
C VAL A 149 6.50 1.34 1.36
N SER A 150 5.66 2.36 1.23
CA SER A 150 4.20 2.22 1.26
C SER A 150 3.66 1.48 0.04
N LYS A 151 4.30 1.59 -1.12
CA LYS A 151 3.82 0.98 -2.37
C LYS A 151 4.24 -0.48 -2.52
N ASP A 152 5.53 -0.79 -2.35
CA ASP A 152 6.10 -2.08 -2.78
C ASP A 152 5.57 -3.24 -1.92
N THR A 153 5.61 -3.06 -0.61
CA THR A 153 5.16 -4.10 0.33
C THR A 153 3.65 -4.32 0.25
N THR A 154 2.88 -3.24 0.19
CA THR A 154 1.41 -3.27 0.13
C THR A 154 0.90 -3.83 -1.19
N SER A 155 1.54 -3.50 -2.33
CA SER A 155 1.14 -4.01 -3.63
C SER A 155 1.38 -5.51 -3.77
N VAL A 156 2.52 -6.01 -3.29
CA VAL A 156 2.81 -7.45 -3.23
C VAL A 156 1.81 -8.17 -2.32
N ALA A 157 1.52 -7.62 -1.14
CA ALA A 157 0.55 -8.21 -0.21
C ALA A 157 -0.87 -8.23 -0.81
N THR A 158 -1.28 -7.17 -1.50
CA THR A 158 -2.58 -7.09 -2.19
C THR A 158 -2.67 -8.11 -3.32
N ALA A 159 -1.64 -8.17 -4.17
CA ALA A 159 -1.55 -9.14 -5.26
C ALA A 159 -1.60 -10.58 -4.74
N LEU A 160 -0.89 -10.87 -3.64
CA LEU A 160 -0.96 -12.18 -2.99
C LEU A 160 -2.37 -12.49 -2.52
N MET A 161 -3.05 -11.53 -1.90
CA MET A 161 -4.42 -11.73 -1.41
C MET A 161 -5.38 -12.01 -2.57
N VAL A 162 -5.30 -11.28 -3.69
CA VAL A 162 -6.13 -11.53 -4.87
C VAL A 162 -5.84 -12.90 -5.49
N ASN A 163 -4.56 -13.28 -5.64
CA ASN A 163 -4.18 -14.60 -6.14
C ASN A 163 -4.63 -15.74 -5.21
N LEU A 164 -4.71 -15.50 -3.90
CA LEU A 164 -5.25 -16.47 -2.95
C LEU A 164 -6.77 -16.57 -3.07
N LEU A 165 -7.47 -15.45 -3.26
CA LEU A 165 -8.92 -15.44 -3.45
C LEU A 165 -9.36 -16.12 -4.74
N SER A 166 -8.63 -15.93 -5.85
CA SER A 166 -8.95 -16.62 -7.12
C SER A 166 -8.89 -18.14 -6.99
N LYS A 167 -8.01 -18.66 -6.12
CA LYS A 167 -7.86 -20.10 -5.85
C LYS A 167 -8.87 -20.63 -4.82
N ASN A 168 -9.71 -19.78 -4.22
CA ASN A 168 -10.63 -20.15 -3.15
C ASN A 168 -12.04 -19.56 -3.39
N PRO A 169 -12.82 -20.09 -4.35
CA PRO A 169 -14.09 -19.51 -4.78
C PRO A 169 -15.15 -19.43 -3.66
N LYS A 170 -15.12 -20.36 -2.69
CA LYS A 170 -16.00 -20.31 -1.50
C LYS A 170 -15.76 -19.05 -0.66
N VAL A 171 -14.48 -18.70 -0.45
CA VAL A 171 -14.10 -17.48 0.28
C VAL A 171 -14.54 -16.24 -0.50
N LEU A 172 -14.31 -16.24 -1.82
CA LEU A 172 -14.68 -15.12 -2.67
C LEU A 172 -16.20 -14.87 -2.63
N ALA A 173 -17.02 -15.92 -2.72
CA ALA A 173 -18.48 -15.81 -2.62
C ALA A 173 -18.91 -15.20 -1.28
N GLU A 174 -18.34 -15.65 -0.16
CA GLU A 174 -18.64 -15.08 1.16
C GLU A 174 -18.18 -13.64 1.35
N LEU A 175 -17.15 -13.19 0.61
CA LEU A 175 -16.69 -11.79 0.62
C LEU A 175 -17.59 -10.89 -0.21
N LYS A 176 -18.12 -11.40 -1.34
CA LYS A 176 -19.09 -10.67 -2.18
C LYS A 176 -20.39 -10.38 -1.46
N ASP A 177 -20.82 -11.28 -0.59
CA ASP A 177 -22.04 -11.14 0.21
C ASP A 177 -21.89 -10.12 1.36
N ILE A 178 -20.67 -9.67 1.68
CA ILE A 178 -20.48 -8.68 2.74
C ILE A 178 -20.97 -7.31 2.25
N GLN A 179 -22.11 -6.88 2.79
CA GLN A 179 -22.58 -5.51 2.64
C GLN A 179 -21.73 -4.58 3.49
N PHE A 180 -21.06 -3.64 2.84
CA PHE A 180 -20.34 -2.56 3.51
C PHE A 180 -21.09 -1.23 3.38
N PRO A 181 -21.04 -0.36 4.42
CA PRO A 181 -21.65 0.96 4.35
C PRO A 181 -21.03 1.79 3.21
N ARG A 182 -21.86 2.21 2.25
CA ARG A 182 -21.41 3.02 1.10
C ARG A 182 -21.05 4.46 1.47
N ASP A 183 -21.46 4.90 2.66
CA ASP A 183 -21.28 6.26 3.19
C ASP A 183 -19.87 6.53 3.76
N GLY A 184 -19.00 5.52 3.80
CA GLY A 184 -17.66 5.69 4.35
C GLY A 184 -17.55 5.47 5.85
N SER A 185 -18.62 5.02 6.53
CA SER A 185 -18.62 4.70 7.95
C SER A 185 -17.99 3.32 8.23
N TRP A 186 -16.76 3.13 7.76
CA TRP A 186 -16.04 1.85 7.88
C TRP A 186 -15.52 1.62 9.30
N PRO A 187 -15.94 0.54 10.00
CA PRO A 187 -15.27 0.11 11.21
C PRO A 187 -13.95 -0.56 10.82
N LEU A 188 -12.88 0.23 10.64
CA LEU A 188 -11.57 -0.22 10.14
C LEU A 188 -11.04 -1.48 10.84
N HIS A 189 -11.21 -1.55 12.15
CA HIS A 189 -10.84 -2.72 12.95
C HIS A 189 -11.72 -3.92 12.60
N HIS A 190 -13.03 -3.75 12.49
CA HIS A 190 -13.97 -4.84 12.17
C HIS A 190 -13.82 -5.30 10.71
N LEU A 191 -13.43 -4.42 9.79
CA LEU A 191 -13.32 -4.68 8.36
C LEU A 191 -12.10 -5.55 8.02
N TRP A 192 -10.90 -5.17 8.46
CA TRP A 192 -9.71 -6.02 8.35
C TRP A 192 -9.92 -7.33 9.12
N PHE A 193 -10.51 -7.25 10.31
CA PHE A 193 -10.81 -8.44 11.10
C PHE A 193 -11.85 -9.33 10.40
N THR A 194 -12.87 -8.81 9.71
CA THR A 194 -13.86 -9.63 8.99
C THR A 194 -13.23 -10.31 7.77
N ILE A 195 -12.46 -9.59 6.96
CA ILE A 195 -11.77 -10.16 5.79
C ILE A 195 -10.72 -11.18 6.25
N THR A 196 -9.87 -10.81 7.21
CA THR A 196 -8.80 -11.66 7.72
C THR A 196 -9.33 -12.85 8.49
N LEU A 197 -10.36 -12.67 9.34
CA LEU A 197 -11.00 -13.77 10.07
C LEU A 197 -11.79 -14.66 9.14
N LYS A 198 -12.56 -14.16 8.17
CA LYS A 198 -13.26 -15.04 7.22
C LYS A 198 -12.25 -15.83 6.39
N TYR A 199 -11.21 -15.18 5.86
CA TYR A 199 -10.14 -15.86 5.13
C TYR A 199 -9.42 -16.91 5.99
N MET A 200 -9.03 -16.57 7.23
CA MET A 200 -8.40 -17.52 8.16
C MET A 200 -9.35 -18.61 8.63
N ARG A 201 -10.62 -18.30 8.88
CA ARG A 201 -11.65 -19.25 9.32
C ARG A 201 -11.91 -20.28 8.23
N ILE A 202 -12.08 -19.84 6.98
CA ILE A 202 -12.41 -20.72 5.85
C ILE A 202 -11.19 -21.58 5.47
N ARG A 203 -9.98 -21.01 5.44
CA ARG A 203 -8.74 -21.76 5.22
C ARG A 203 -8.48 -22.77 6.34
N TRP A 204 -8.80 -22.44 7.59
CA TRP A 204 -8.68 -23.36 8.72
C TRP A 204 -9.68 -24.52 8.65
N SER A 205 -10.96 -24.23 8.36
CA SER A 205 -11.98 -25.27 8.17
C SER A 205 -11.66 -26.21 7.01
N SER A 206 -10.95 -25.72 5.97
CA SER A 206 -10.52 -26.54 4.83
C SER A 206 -9.30 -27.44 5.13
N ILE A 207 -8.52 -27.17 6.18
CA ILE A 207 -7.28 -27.92 6.49
C ILE A 207 -7.46 -28.83 7.73
N HIS A 208 -8.28 -28.46 8.72
CA HIS A 208 -8.28 -29.15 10.03
C HIS A 208 -9.66 -29.53 10.63
N GLY A 209 -10.78 -29.36 9.90
CA GLY A 209 -12.11 -29.63 10.45
C GLY A 209 -12.53 -28.65 11.57
N ASP A 210 -13.80 -28.72 11.98
CA ASP A 210 -14.48 -27.73 12.85
C ASP A 210 -14.02 -27.78 14.33
N GLY A 211 -12.84 -27.21 14.60
CA GLY A 211 -12.33 -26.94 15.94
C GLY A 211 -12.56 -25.48 16.35
N ARG A 212 -13.67 -25.21 17.06
CA ARG A 212 -14.15 -23.87 17.41
C ARG A 212 -13.15 -23.02 18.24
N GLY A 213 -12.83 -21.84 17.72
CA GLY A 213 -12.68 -20.57 18.46
C GLY A 213 -11.43 -20.30 19.31
N LYS A 214 -10.87 -21.28 20.03
CA LYS A 214 -9.76 -21.03 20.98
C LYS A 214 -8.38 -20.92 20.31
N ILE A 215 -8.18 -21.57 19.16
CA ILE A 215 -6.90 -21.57 18.43
C ILE A 215 -6.75 -20.35 17.52
N LEU A 216 -7.86 -19.76 17.03
CA LEU A 216 -7.83 -18.60 16.15
C LEU A 216 -7.23 -17.35 16.84
N ARG A 217 -7.47 -17.18 18.15
CA ARG A 217 -6.79 -16.18 19.01
C ARG A 217 -5.29 -16.47 19.23
N SER A 218 -4.89 -17.74 19.17
CA SER A 218 -3.49 -18.15 19.31
C SER A 218 -2.71 -17.91 18.02
N VAL A 219 -3.30 -18.24 16.86
CA VAL A 219 -2.71 -17.97 15.53
C VAL A 219 -2.57 -16.47 15.25
N THR A 220 -3.51 -15.64 15.72
CA THR A 220 -3.37 -14.17 15.64
C THR A 220 -2.22 -13.62 16.50
N LYS A 221 -1.84 -14.30 17.59
CA LYS A 221 -0.68 -13.91 18.42
C LYS A 221 0.67 -14.33 17.82
N THR A 222 0.69 -15.36 16.97
CA THR A 222 1.93 -15.85 16.32
C THR A 222 2.18 -15.22 14.95
N LEU A 223 1.17 -14.56 14.36
CA LEU A 223 1.28 -13.93 13.05
C LEU A 223 1.96 -12.54 13.12
N MET A 224 3.28 -12.52 12.97
CA MET A 224 4.12 -11.31 13.03
C MET A 224 4.35 -10.66 11.65
N VAL A 225 3.34 -10.60 10.78
CA VAL A 225 3.47 -10.03 9.41
C VAL A 225 3.84 -8.54 9.39
N PHE A 226 3.60 -7.84 10.50
CA PHE A 226 4.00 -6.43 10.71
C PHE A 226 5.09 -6.30 11.78
N GLY A 227 5.79 -7.38 12.13
CA GLY A 227 6.75 -7.41 13.23
C GLY A 227 6.09 -7.32 14.61
N GLY A 228 6.87 -6.88 15.60
CA GLY A 228 6.44 -6.70 16.99
C GLY A 228 7.42 -5.85 17.80
N GLY A 229 6.99 -5.41 19.00
CA GLY A 229 7.80 -4.58 19.89
C GLY A 229 8.10 -3.19 19.31
N THR A 230 9.27 -2.64 19.62
CA THR A 230 9.70 -1.28 19.20
C THR A 230 9.94 -1.15 17.69
N ARG A 231 10.01 -2.28 16.96
CA ARG A 231 10.18 -2.34 15.50
C ARG A 231 8.90 -2.80 14.79
N GLN A 232 7.76 -2.75 15.47
CA GLN A 232 6.47 -2.96 14.81
C GLN A 232 6.29 -1.95 13.67
N CYS A 233 5.77 -2.43 12.54
CA CYS A 233 5.58 -1.62 11.35
C CYS A 233 4.69 -0.41 11.65
N VAL A 234 5.25 0.79 11.50
CA VAL A 234 4.51 2.05 11.59
C VAL A 234 3.37 2.12 10.58
N GLY A 235 3.55 1.53 9.40
CA GLY A 235 2.58 1.53 8.30
C GLY A 235 1.55 0.40 8.35
N ALA A 236 1.45 -0.35 9.46
CA ALA A 236 0.58 -1.52 9.54
C ALA A 236 -0.89 -1.17 9.27
N ASP A 237 -1.41 -0.11 9.89
CA ASP A 237 -2.80 0.29 9.70
C ASP A 237 -3.05 0.85 8.30
N PHE A 238 -2.06 1.55 7.73
CA PHE A 238 -2.11 2.03 6.36
C PHE A 238 -2.21 0.86 5.36
N ALA A 239 -1.32 -0.12 5.49
CA ALA A 239 -1.29 -1.29 4.61
C ALA A 239 -2.61 -2.09 4.71
N ARG A 240 -3.12 -2.30 5.93
CA ARG A 240 -4.42 -2.95 6.15
C ARG A 240 -5.55 -2.20 5.47
N LEU A 241 -5.61 -0.88 5.65
CA LEU A 241 -6.64 -0.04 5.03
C LEU A 241 -6.55 -0.08 3.50
N GLN A 242 -5.36 0.07 2.94
CA GLN A 242 -5.15 0.05 1.50
C GLN A 242 -5.57 -1.27 0.86
N MET A 243 -5.07 -2.40 1.41
CA MET A 243 -5.45 -3.73 0.93
C MET A 243 -6.96 -3.93 0.98
N THR A 244 -7.57 -3.50 2.08
CA THR A 244 -9.00 -3.64 2.32
C THR A 244 -9.84 -2.83 1.35
N VAL A 245 -9.54 -1.54 1.16
CA VAL A 245 -10.27 -0.65 0.25
C VAL A 245 -10.17 -1.18 -1.19
N PHE A 246 -8.97 -1.61 -1.58
CA PHE A 246 -8.75 -2.20 -2.89
C PHE A 246 -9.58 -3.46 -3.10
N LEU A 247 -9.49 -4.40 -2.15
CA LEU A 247 -10.22 -5.67 -2.23
C LEU A 247 -11.72 -5.47 -2.20
N TYR A 248 -12.23 -4.56 -1.35
CA TYR A 248 -13.65 -4.23 -1.33
C TYR A 248 -14.13 -3.84 -2.72
N HIS A 249 -13.53 -2.80 -3.31
CA HIS A 249 -13.97 -2.32 -4.61
C HIS A 249 -13.79 -3.35 -5.71
N LEU A 250 -12.71 -4.14 -5.67
CA LEU A 250 -12.50 -5.23 -6.61
C LEU A 250 -13.61 -6.29 -6.50
N VAL A 251 -13.85 -6.85 -5.31
CA VAL A 251 -14.75 -8.01 -5.16
C VAL A 251 -16.23 -7.65 -5.25
N THR A 252 -16.64 -6.44 -4.83
CA THR A 252 -18.06 -6.07 -4.81
C THR A 252 -18.54 -5.44 -6.10
N THR A 253 -17.63 -4.99 -6.96
CA THR A 253 -17.97 -4.23 -8.18
C THR A 253 -17.52 -4.96 -9.45
N TYR A 254 -16.55 -5.86 -9.33
CA TYR A 254 -15.99 -6.56 -10.47
C TYR A 254 -15.91 -8.07 -10.24
N ASP A 255 -16.12 -8.81 -11.32
CA ASP A 255 -15.59 -10.14 -11.48
C ASP A 255 -14.15 -10.04 -11.97
N PHE A 256 -13.28 -10.92 -11.49
CA PHE A 256 -11.88 -10.92 -11.90
C PHE A 256 -11.37 -12.33 -12.18
N VAL A 257 -10.48 -12.43 -13.16
CA VAL A 257 -9.81 -13.67 -13.56
C VAL A 257 -8.31 -13.44 -13.57
N VAL A 258 -7.57 -14.35 -12.94
CA VAL A 258 -6.11 -14.38 -13.03
C VAL A 258 -5.73 -15.09 -14.33
N VAL A 259 -5.07 -14.36 -15.24
CA VAL A 259 -4.83 -14.80 -16.63
C VAL A 259 -3.75 -15.87 -16.71
N GLN A 260 -2.83 -15.88 -15.76
CA GLN A 260 -1.73 -16.85 -15.71
C GLN A 260 -1.45 -17.31 -14.29
N GLU A 261 -1.11 -18.60 -14.14
CA GLU A 261 -0.60 -19.06 -12.85
C GLU A 261 0.76 -18.42 -12.56
N CYS A 262 0.82 -17.69 -11.44
CA CYS A 262 2.07 -17.20 -10.88
C CYS A 262 2.43 -17.98 -9.61
N GLU A 263 3.66 -18.44 -9.57
CA GLU A 263 4.28 -18.98 -8.37
C GLU A 263 4.87 -17.83 -7.54
N MET A 264 4.73 -17.93 -6.22
CA MET A 264 5.36 -17.01 -5.29
C MET A 264 6.63 -17.65 -4.75
N THR A 265 7.76 -16.98 -4.98
CA THR A 265 9.05 -17.36 -4.45
C THR A 265 9.51 -16.35 -3.41
N ARG A 266 10.56 -16.69 -2.67
CA ARG A 266 11.16 -15.82 -1.68
C ARG A 266 12.64 -15.65 -1.97
N THR A 267 13.01 -14.50 -2.52
CA THR A 267 14.41 -14.25 -2.90
C THR A 267 14.75 -12.77 -2.76
N PRO A 268 15.27 -12.28 -1.62
CA PRO A 268 15.05 -12.72 -0.24
C PRO A 268 13.66 -12.32 0.31
N LEU A 269 12.95 -11.44 -0.40
CA LEU A 269 11.59 -10.99 -0.09
C LEU A 269 10.56 -11.78 -0.92
N PRO A 270 9.30 -11.86 -0.49
CA PRO A 270 8.23 -12.45 -1.28
C PRO A 270 8.10 -11.76 -2.64
N CYS A 271 8.15 -12.54 -3.71
CA CYS A 271 7.99 -12.04 -5.07
C CYS A 271 7.25 -13.06 -5.94
N PHE A 272 6.59 -12.55 -6.98
CA PHE A 272 6.05 -13.41 -8.03
C PHE A 272 7.15 -13.71 -9.05
N THR A 273 7.20 -14.96 -9.53
CA THR A 273 8.13 -15.39 -10.59
C THR A 273 7.81 -14.75 -11.94
N LYS A 274 6.55 -14.38 -12.16
CA LYS A 274 6.04 -13.62 -13.30
C LYS A 274 5.06 -12.55 -12.81
N ASP A 275 4.74 -11.56 -13.65
CA ASP A 275 3.75 -10.53 -13.28
C ASP A 275 2.37 -11.13 -13.04
N LEU A 276 1.62 -10.60 -12.07
CA LEU A 276 0.30 -11.14 -11.74
C LEU A 276 -0.75 -10.47 -12.62
N LEU A 277 -0.90 -11.00 -13.84
CA LEU A 277 -1.83 -10.48 -14.83
C LEU A 277 -3.26 -10.87 -14.49
N ILE A 278 -4.14 -9.88 -14.41
CA ILE A 278 -5.58 -10.08 -14.17
C ILE A 278 -6.40 -9.34 -15.22
N ASN A 279 -7.61 -9.83 -15.46
CA ASN A 279 -8.65 -9.12 -16.19
C ASN A 279 -9.86 -8.93 -15.26
N ILE A 280 -10.54 -7.79 -15.38
CA ILE A 280 -11.70 -7.46 -14.55
C ILE A 280 -12.88 -7.01 -15.42
N SER A 281 -14.08 -7.41 -15.04
CA SER A 281 -15.33 -7.02 -15.71
C SER A 281 -16.36 -6.59 -14.67
N PRO A 282 -17.19 -5.56 -14.91
CA PRO A 282 -18.24 -5.18 -13.98
C PRO A 282 -19.15 -6.37 -13.63
N THR A 283 -19.46 -6.55 -12.35
CA THR A 283 -20.41 -7.57 -11.90
C THR A 283 -21.81 -7.20 -12.38
N LEU A 284 -22.50 -8.16 -13.02
CA LEU A 284 -23.87 -8.01 -13.52
C LEU A 284 -24.91 -7.95 -12.39
#